data_AF-A0A419W5P7-F1
#
_entry.id   AF-A0A419W5P7-F1
#
_cell.length_a   1.000
_cell.length_b   1.000
_cell.length_c   1.000
_cell.angle_alpha   90.00
_cell.angle_beta   90.00
_cell.angle_gamma   90.00
#
_symmetry.space_group_name_H-M   'P 1'
#
loop_
_entity.id
_entity.type
_entity.pdbx_description
1 polymer ?
#
loop_
_entity_poly.entity_id
_entity_poly.type
_entity_poly.pdbx_seq_one_letter_code
_entity_poly.pdbx_strand_id
1 'polypeptide(L)'
;MSEYIAASIAFLIPLIAVYIVQPSVAKVALAKNFIAEPEDKLPGIPLLSLGGVSMFIGINLSIALISNRTGFVSMHDLLAALIVLFFSGFLMDTNLAFRYFRFAVKMLAAILVVVRFHEGPQPLFSMLPTWMDVILQIGFIVVFMFAFHRLTKARKTLFLLLGLVNAIGLGLYFGTTANVQYWAILAFSLAGSLAGILSYSRYALYRQKPLPLIGHTGIYISALILATLWLNVLFLNPIF
;
A
#
# COMPACT_ATOMS: atom_id res chain seq x y z
N MET A 1 -3.71 -24.36 8.55
CA MET A 1 -3.83 -23.26 9.52
C MET A 1 -5.26 -22.74 9.43
N SER A 2 -5.95 -22.49 10.56
CA SER A 2 -7.29 -21.87 10.49
C SER A 2 -7.16 -20.49 9.81
N GLU A 3 -8.12 -20.15 8.95
CA GLU A 3 -8.11 -18.92 8.14
C GLU A 3 -8.02 -17.66 9.01
N TYR A 4 -8.68 -17.68 10.16
CA TYR A 4 -8.63 -16.61 11.15
C TYR A 4 -7.24 -16.45 11.79
N ILE A 5 -6.52 -17.57 11.97
CA ILE A 5 -5.14 -17.55 12.47
C ILE A 5 -4.22 -16.94 11.40
N ALA A 6 -4.41 -17.31 10.13
CA ALA A 6 -3.68 -16.74 9.01
C ALA A 6 -3.86 -15.22 8.92
N ALA A 7 -5.11 -14.75 8.97
CA ALA A 7 -5.46 -13.34 8.93
C ALA A 7 -4.87 -12.56 10.12
N SER A 8 -4.94 -13.13 11.32
CA SER A 8 -4.40 -12.50 12.54
C SER A 8 -2.88 -12.36 12.46
N ILE A 9 -2.19 -13.41 12.03
CA ILE A 9 -0.74 -13.38 11.83
C ILE A 9 -0.37 -12.39 10.71
N ALA A 10 -1.16 -12.34 9.64
CA ALA A 10 -0.97 -11.42 8.51
C ALA A 10 -1.07 -9.95 8.94
N PHE A 11 -1.91 -9.65 9.94
CA PHE A 11 -1.98 -8.33 10.55
C PHE A 11 -0.82 -8.05 11.52
N LEU A 12 -0.47 -9.03 12.35
CA LEU A 12 0.52 -8.85 13.42
C LEU A 12 1.95 -8.73 12.89
N ILE A 13 2.32 -9.50 11.86
CA ILE A 13 3.70 -9.49 11.31
C ILE A 13 4.09 -8.08 10.82
N PRO A 14 3.32 -7.40 9.94
CA PRO A 14 3.67 -6.06 9.49
C PRO A 14 3.63 -5.03 10.61
N LEU A 15 2.68 -5.15 11.55
CA LEU A 15 2.58 -4.27 12.71
C LEU A 15 3.88 -4.31 13.52
N ILE A 16 4.34 -5.50 13.87
CA ILE A 16 5.58 -5.71 14.64
C ILE A 16 6.79 -5.31 13.81
N ALA A 17 6.83 -5.68 12.53
CA ALA A 17 7.93 -5.33 11.62
C ALA A 17 8.12 -3.82 11.54
N VAL A 18 7.03 -3.03 11.44
CA VAL A 18 7.13 -1.57 11.45
C VAL A 18 7.79 -1.08 12.75
N TYR A 19 7.38 -1.57 13.92
CA TYR A 19 7.98 -1.15 15.19
C TYR A 19 9.49 -1.45 15.29
N ILE A 20 9.93 -2.56 14.72
CA ILE A 20 11.34 -2.99 14.75
C ILE A 20 12.17 -2.22 13.71
N VAL A 21 11.64 -2.06 12.50
CA VAL A 21 12.36 -1.49 11.34
C VAL A 21 12.38 0.04 11.37
N GLN A 22 11.31 0.67 11.85
CA GLN A 22 11.14 2.12 11.80
C GLN A 22 12.26 2.92 12.49
N PRO A 23 12.79 2.53 13.67
CA PRO A 23 13.90 3.23 14.30
C PRO A 23 15.17 3.27 13.43
N SER A 24 15.49 2.15 12.75
CA SER A 24 16.65 2.06 11.86
C SER A 24 16.44 2.90 10.60
N VAL A 25 15.25 2.84 10.01
CA VAL A 25 14.87 3.68 8.87
C VAL A 25 14.93 5.17 9.24
N ALA A 26 14.51 5.53 10.46
CA ALA A 26 14.56 6.91 10.93
C ALA A 26 15.99 7.46 11.04
N LYS A 27 16.95 6.64 11.51
CA LYS A 27 18.37 7.02 11.55
C LYS A 27 18.92 7.29 10.15
N VAL A 28 18.59 6.44 9.18
CA VAL A 28 19.00 6.61 7.78
C VAL A 28 18.37 7.87 7.18
N ALA A 29 17.08 8.09 7.44
CA ALA A 29 16.35 9.27 6.98
C ALA A 29 16.98 10.57 7.48
N LEU A 30 17.36 10.63 8.76
CA LEU A 30 18.08 11.75 9.35
C LEU A 30 19.47 11.93 8.73
N ALA A 31 20.25 10.85 8.61
CA ALA A 31 21.61 10.91 8.06
C ALA A 31 21.66 11.37 6.60
N LYS A 32 20.58 11.13 5.83
CA LYS A 32 20.46 11.50 4.42
C LYS A 32 19.60 12.75 4.19
N ASN A 33 19.21 13.46 5.25
CA ASN A 33 18.36 14.66 5.18
C ASN A 33 17.02 14.45 4.45
N PHE A 34 16.41 13.27 4.58
CA PHE A 34 15.04 13.01 4.12
C PHE A 34 13.99 13.57 5.11
N ILE A 35 14.11 14.86 5.37
CA ILE A 35 13.26 15.59 6.32
C ILE A 35 12.21 16.34 5.50
N ALA A 36 10.93 16.11 5.82
CA ALA A 36 9.83 16.85 5.24
C ALA A 36 9.79 18.28 5.79
N GLU A 37 9.13 19.19 5.07
CA GLU A 37 8.92 20.55 5.55
C GLU A 37 8.30 20.53 6.96
N PRO A 38 8.83 21.36 7.88
CA PRO A 38 8.29 21.44 9.23
C PRO A 38 6.82 21.82 9.18
N GLU A 39 5.96 21.05 9.85
CA GLU A 39 4.59 21.49 10.07
C GLU A 39 4.60 22.61 11.11
N ASP A 40 3.94 23.73 10.80
CA ASP A 40 3.76 24.87 11.72
C ASP A 40 3.23 24.47 13.11
N LYS A 41 2.61 23.29 13.20
CA LYS A 41 1.98 22.74 14.42
C LYS A 41 2.92 21.92 15.29
N LEU A 42 4.13 21.58 14.84
CA LEU A 42 5.09 20.71 15.55
C LEU A 42 6.53 21.29 15.48
N PRO A 43 6.78 22.48 16.07
CA PRO A 43 8.12 23.04 16.09
C PRO A 43 9.09 22.12 16.87
N GLY A 44 10.20 21.74 16.23
CA GLY A 44 11.32 21.03 16.87
C GLY A 44 11.36 19.51 16.70
N ILE A 45 10.34 18.86 16.13
CA ILE A 45 10.37 17.41 15.85
C ILE A 45 10.61 17.18 14.35
N PRO A 46 11.70 16.50 13.94
CA PRO A 46 11.96 16.23 12.53
C PRO A 46 10.93 15.24 11.97
N LEU A 47 10.29 15.62 10.87
CA LEU A 47 9.34 14.79 10.13
C LEU A 47 10.08 14.03 9.03
N LEU A 48 9.97 12.71 9.00
CA LEU A 48 10.77 11.83 8.10
C LEU A 48 9.89 11.23 7.01
N SER A 49 10.23 11.39 5.72
CA SER A 49 9.39 10.91 4.61
C SER A 49 9.52 9.40 4.29
N LEU A 50 10.20 8.62 5.12
CA LEU A 50 10.56 7.22 4.81
C LEU A 50 9.71 6.16 5.52
N GLY A 51 8.54 6.51 6.07
CA GLY A 51 7.62 5.55 6.68
C GLY A 51 7.15 4.46 5.72
N GLY A 52 6.97 4.77 4.43
CA GLY A 52 6.59 3.78 3.43
C GLY A 52 7.53 2.58 3.30
N VAL A 53 8.81 2.75 3.66
CA VAL A 53 9.81 1.66 3.64
C VAL A 53 9.49 0.58 4.66
N SER A 54 9.16 0.97 5.89
CA SER A 54 8.81 0.00 6.92
C SER A 54 7.50 -0.72 6.61
N MET A 55 6.52 -0.02 6.01
CA MET A 55 5.29 -0.67 5.52
C MET A 55 5.59 -1.72 4.48
N PHE A 56 6.37 -1.35 3.46
CA PHE A 56 6.69 -2.25 2.35
C PHE A 56 7.38 -3.52 2.84
N ILE A 57 8.37 -3.38 3.73
CA ILE A 57 9.06 -4.52 4.34
C ILE A 57 8.08 -5.40 5.13
N GLY A 58 7.24 -4.80 5.97
CA GLY A 58 6.25 -5.53 6.76
C GLY A 58 5.25 -6.31 5.90
N ILE A 59 4.68 -5.67 4.87
CA ILE A 59 3.73 -6.28 3.95
C ILE A 59 4.36 -7.46 3.20
N ASN A 60 5.55 -7.26 2.61
CA ASN A 60 6.23 -8.32 1.87
C ASN A 60 6.63 -9.49 2.78
N LEU A 61 7.08 -9.22 4.00
CA LEU A 61 7.41 -10.27 4.97
C LEU A 61 6.18 -11.11 5.33
N SER A 62 5.04 -10.47 5.55
CA SER A 62 3.78 -11.17 5.84
C SER A 62 3.33 -12.05 4.68
N ILE A 63 3.34 -11.51 3.45
CA ILE A 63 2.99 -12.28 2.25
C ILE A 63 3.94 -13.46 2.06
N ALA A 64 5.25 -13.26 2.21
CA ALA A 64 6.25 -14.31 2.03
C ALA A 64 6.13 -15.45 3.05
N LEU A 65 5.74 -15.14 4.30
CA LEU A 65 5.64 -16.14 5.37
C LEU A 65 4.32 -16.92 5.37
N ILE A 66 3.23 -16.30 4.90
CA ILE A 66 1.88 -16.85 5.05
C ILE A 66 1.31 -17.35 3.71
N SER A 67 1.66 -16.72 2.59
CA SER A 67 1.09 -17.08 1.30
C SER A 67 1.51 -18.48 0.88
N ASN A 68 0.55 -19.28 0.44
CA ASN A 68 0.84 -20.57 -0.20
C ASN A 68 1.32 -20.34 -1.65
N ARG A 69 1.80 -21.42 -2.28
CA ARG A 69 2.38 -21.36 -3.64
C ARG A 69 1.40 -20.81 -4.68
N THR A 70 0.12 -21.14 -4.58
CA THR A 70 -0.92 -20.68 -5.52
C THR A 70 -1.28 -19.21 -5.32
N GLY A 71 -1.46 -18.76 -4.08
CA GLY A 71 -1.70 -17.36 -3.76
C GLY A 71 -0.52 -16.45 -4.11
N PHE A 72 0.71 -16.95 -4.02
CA PHE A 72 1.91 -16.19 -4.37
C PHE A 72 1.96 -15.91 -5.88
N VAL A 73 1.58 -16.90 -6.71
CA VAL A 73 1.54 -16.75 -8.18
C VAL A 73 0.55 -15.67 -8.60
N SER A 74 -0.67 -15.69 -8.05
CA SER A 74 -1.70 -14.67 -8.37
C SER A 74 -1.36 -13.27 -7.85
N MET A 75 -0.36 -13.14 -6.96
CA MET A 75 0.13 -11.85 -6.48
C MET A 75 1.41 -11.35 -7.16
N HIS A 76 2.04 -12.15 -8.04
CA HIS A 76 3.33 -11.79 -8.63
C HIS A 76 3.31 -10.43 -9.33
N ASP A 77 2.28 -10.17 -10.12
CA ASP A 77 2.16 -8.93 -10.88
C ASP A 77 1.95 -7.71 -9.95
N LEU A 78 1.23 -7.89 -8.84
CA LEU A 78 1.09 -6.87 -7.80
C LEU A 78 2.41 -6.64 -7.07
N LEU A 79 3.14 -7.69 -6.69
CA LEU A 79 4.44 -7.56 -6.02
C LEU A 79 5.45 -6.83 -6.92
N ALA A 80 5.46 -7.13 -8.22
CA ALA A 80 6.27 -6.41 -9.19
C ALA A 80 5.90 -4.91 -9.25
N ALA A 81 4.60 -4.59 -9.31
CA ALA A 81 4.12 -3.22 -9.28
C ALA A 81 4.50 -2.49 -7.97
N LEU A 82 4.43 -3.18 -6.83
CA LEU A 82 4.83 -2.64 -5.54
C LEU A 82 6.35 -2.37 -5.47
N ILE A 83 7.18 -3.26 -6.02
CA ILE A 83 8.64 -3.06 -6.12
C ILE A 83 8.96 -1.82 -6.97
N VAL A 84 8.32 -1.68 -8.14
CA VAL A 84 8.48 -0.51 -9.00
C VAL A 84 8.10 0.77 -8.27
N LEU A 85 6.94 0.79 -7.60
CA LEU A 85 6.48 1.95 -6.83
C LEU A 85 7.38 2.23 -5.64
N PHE A 86 7.94 1.20 -5.00
CA PHE A 86 8.83 1.35 -3.86
C PHE A 86 10.13 2.06 -4.24
N PHE A 87 10.85 1.55 -5.24
CA PHE A 87 12.11 2.14 -5.67
C PHE A 87 11.92 3.51 -6.34
N SER A 88 10.89 3.65 -7.17
CA SER A 88 10.58 4.93 -7.79
C SER A 88 10.06 5.95 -6.77
N GLY A 89 9.31 5.49 -5.77
CA GLY A 89 8.78 6.29 -4.67
C GLY A 89 9.89 6.94 -3.86
N PHE A 90 11.00 6.23 -3.63
CA PHE A 90 12.18 6.79 -2.97
C PHE A 90 12.70 8.03 -3.71
N LEU A 91 12.70 8.00 -5.05
CA LEU A 91 13.04 9.16 -5.87
C LEU A 91 11.94 10.25 -5.80
N MET A 92 10.66 9.88 -5.67
CA MET A 92 9.55 10.85 -5.50
C MET A 92 9.52 11.53 -4.14
N ASP A 93 10.07 10.89 -3.11
CA ASP A 93 10.32 11.44 -1.79
C ASP A 93 11.52 12.40 -1.78
N THR A 94 12.27 12.50 -2.88
CA THR A 94 13.26 13.57 -3.12
C THR A 94 12.68 14.68 -4.01
N ASN A 95 13.35 15.84 -4.02
CA ASN A 95 13.07 16.93 -4.95
C ASN A 95 13.51 16.66 -6.40
N LEU A 96 14.08 15.50 -6.71
CA LEU A 96 14.63 15.17 -8.04
C LEU A 96 13.57 14.68 -9.04
N ALA A 97 12.39 14.26 -8.57
CA ALA A 97 11.38 13.66 -9.44
C ALA A 97 10.48 14.71 -10.13
N PHE A 98 10.65 14.85 -11.45
CA PHE A 98 9.78 15.67 -12.31
C PHE A 98 8.36 15.07 -12.48
N ARG A 99 7.39 15.93 -12.82
CA ARG A 99 5.96 15.58 -12.90
C ARG A 99 5.67 14.37 -13.80
N TYR A 100 6.30 14.30 -14.97
CA TYR A 100 6.08 13.22 -15.94
C TYR A 100 6.58 11.87 -15.42
N PHE A 101 7.72 11.83 -14.74
CA PHE A 101 8.24 10.62 -14.10
C PHE A 101 7.24 10.08 -13.06
N ARG A 102 6.66 10.96 -12.24
CA ARG A 102 5.66 10.58 -11.23
C ARG A 102 4.40 9.98 -11.86
N PHE A 103 4.00 10.43 -13.04
CA PHE A 103 2.85 9.87 -13.76
C PHE A 103 3.20 8.53 -14.43
N ALA A 104 4.35 8.47 -15.12
CA ALA A 104 4.80 7.29 -15.84
C ALA A 104 4.94 6.06 -14.93
N VAL A 105 5.54 6.22 -13.75
CA VAL A 105 5.70 5.13 -12.77
C VAL A 105 4.35 4.59 -12.31
N LYS A 106 3.38 5.47 -12.02
CA LYS A 106 2.03 5.06 -11.59
C LYS A 106 1.28 4.32 -12.68
N MET A 107 1.44 4.80 -13.91
CA MET A 107 0.83 4.20 -15.08
C MET A 107 1.45 2.81 -15.34
N LEU A 108 2.77 2.68 -15.21
CA LEU A 108 3.46 1.39 -15.29
C LEU A 108 2.99 0.42 -14.20
N ALA A 109 2.89 0.88 -12.95
CA ALA A 109 2.38 0.05 -11.85
C ALA A 109 0.93 -0.41 -12.09
N ALA A 110 0.07 0.46 -12.62
CA ALA A 110 -1.30 0.11 -12.98
C ALA A 110 -1.36 -0.90 -14.13
N ILE A 111 -0.53 -0.75 -15.17
CA ILE A 111 -0.43 -1.72 -16.27
C ILE A 111 -0.03 -3.10 -15.74
N LEU A 112 1.00 -3.17 -14.89
CA LEU A 112 1.47 -4.44 -14.34
C LEU A 112 0.33 -5.18 -13.62
N VAL A 113 -0.46 -4.47 -12.81
CA VAL A 113 -1.59 -5.06 -12.07
C VAL A 113 -2.74 -5.49 -12.98
N VAL A 114 -3.06 -4.74 -14.03
CA VAL A 114 -4.24 -5.01 -14.88
C VAL A 114 -3.96 -6.06 -15.95
N VAL A 115 -2.81 -5.98 -16.62
CA VAL A 115 -2.48 -6.90 -17.71
C VAL A 115 -2.29 -8.33 -17.17
N ARG A 116 -1.89 -8.46 -15.90
CA ARG A 116 -1.64 -9.73 -15.21
C ARG A 116 -0.90 -10.71 -16.10
N PHE A 117 0.39 -10.48 -16.37
CA PHE A 117 1.14 -11.23 -17.39
C PHE A 117 1.06 -12.76 -17.26
N HIS A 118 0.73 -13.26 -16.07
CA HIS A 118 0.57 -14.68 -15.78
C HIS A 118 -0.85 -15.23 -16.03
N GLU A 119 -1.90 -14.41 -15.88
CA GLU A 119 -3.31 -14.85 -15.90
C GLU A 119 -4.14 -14.19 -17.02
N GLY A 120 -3.64 -13.11 -17.62
CA GLY A 120 -4.37 -12.24 -18.53
C GLY A 120 -5.35 -11.29 -17.82
N PRO A 121 -5.83 -10.24 -18.52
CA PRO A 121 -6.79 -9.30 -17.96
C PRO A 121 -8.13 -9.98 -17.70
N GLN A 122 -8.68 -9.80 -16.49
CA GLN A 122 -10.01 -10.26 -16.17
C GLN A 122 -11.05 -9.22 -16.61
N PRO A 123 -12.13 -9.62 -17.30
CA PRO A 123 -13.16 -8.69 -17.72
C PRO A 123 -13.94 -8.17 -16.51
N LEU A 124 -14.03 -6.84 -16.38
CA LEU A 124 -14.87 -6.16 -15.39
C LEU A 124 -16.28 -5.95 -15.95
N PHE A 125 -16.36 -5.51 -17.21
CA PHE A 125 -17.62 -5.33 -17.94
C PHE A 125 -17.70 -6.32 -19.10
N SER A 126 -18.61 -7.28 -19.02
CA SER A 126 -18.76 -8.35 -20.03
C SER A 126 -19.17 -7.83 -21.41
N MET A 127 -19.83 -6.67 -21.47
CA MET A 127 -20.34 -6.05 -22.69
C MET A 127 -19.31 -5.19 -23.43
N LEU A 128 -18.15 -4.91 -22.82
CA LEU A 128 -17.13 -4.04 -23.42
C LEU A 128 -16.06 -4.85 -24.15
N PRO A 129 -15.50 -4.33 -25.25
CA PRO A 129 -14.28 -4.88 -25.82
C PRO A 129 -13.15 -4.89 -24.80
N THR A 130 -12.36 -5.96 -24.76
CA THR A 130 -11.29 -6.18 -23.77
C THR A 130 -10.31 -5.01 -23.67
N TRP A 131 -9.97 -4.37 -24.79
CA TRP A 131 -9.05 -3.22 -24.79
C TRP A 131 -9.62 -2.02 -24.04
N MET A 132 -10.93 -1.79 -24.13
CA MET A 132 -11.59 -0.67 -23.46
C MET A 132 -11.72 -0.95 -21.97
N ASP A 133 -12.05 -2.20 -21.61
CA ASP A 133 -12.14 -2.63 -20.22
C ASP A 133 -10.79 -2.51 -19.50
N VAL A 134 -9.70 -2.96 -20.14
CA VAL A 134 -8.33 -2.80 -19.63
C VAL A 134 -7.97 -1.32 -19.41
N ILE A 135 -8.32 -0.43 -20.34
CA ILE A 135 -8.06 1.01 -20.20
C ILE A 135 -8.83 1.59 -19.00
N LEU A 136 -10.09 1.19 -18.80
CA LEU A 136 -10.90 1.63 -17.67
C LEU A 136 -10.33 1.15 -16.34
N GLN A 137 -9.88 -0.10 -16.26
CA GLN A 137 -9.24 -0.65 -15.06
C GLN A 137 -7.91 0.07 -14.74
N ILE A 138 -7.06 0.33 -15.75
CA ILE A 138 -5.83 1.12 -15.56
C ILE A 138 -6.18 2.53 -15.08
N GLY A 139 -7.18 3.16 -15.72
CA GLY A 139 -7.70 4.47 -15.35
C GLY A 139 -8.17 4.50 -13.90
N PHE A 140 -8.94 3.50 -13.46
CA PHE A 140 -9.39 3.36 -12.09
C PHE A 140 -8.22 3.34 -11.10
N ILE A 141 -7.23 2.47 -11.31
CA ILE A 141 -6.06 2.37 -10.42
C ILE A 141 -5.28 3.69 -10.35
N VAL A 142 -5.03 4.33 -11.50
CA VAL A 142 -4.28 5.59 -11.56
C VAL A 142 -5.05 6.71 -10.87
N VAL A 143 -6.34 6.87 -11.18
CA VAL A 143 -7.21 7.88 -10.55
C VAL A 143 -7.31 7.65 -9.04
N PHE A 144 -7.46 6.40 -8.61
CA PHE A 144 -7.48 6.04 -7.18
C PHE A 144 -6.18 6.44 -6.49
N MET A 145 -5.01 6.13 -7.08
CA MET A 145 -3.71 6.55 -6.55
C MET A 145 -3.57 8.08 -6.44
N PHE A 146 -4.02 8.83 -7.45
CA PHE A 146 -3.98 10.29 -7.40
C PHE A 146 -4.93 10.87 -6.37
N ALA A 147 -6.17 10.36 -6.29
CA ALA A 147 -7.17 10.78 -5.34
C ALA A 147 -6.70 10.51 -3.90
N PHE A 148 -6.31 9.27 -3.61
CA PHE A 148 -5.81 8.87 -2.28
C PHE A 148 -4.59 9.70 -1.85
N HIS A 149 -3.68 9.99 -2.79
CA HIS A 149 -2.52 10.84 -2.53
C HIS A 149 -2.89 12.29 -2.20
N ARG A 150 -3.78 12.89 -2.99
CA ARG A 150 -4.24 14.27 -2.77
C ARG A 150 -4.97 14.40 -1.43
N LEU A 151 -5.83 13.43 -1.14
CA LEU A 151 -6.61 13.38 0.09
C LEU A 151 -5.73 13.18 1.33
N THR A 152 -4.75 12.28 1.26
CA THR A 152 -3.77 12.08 2.34
C THR A 152 -2.90 13.33 2.56
N LYS A 153 -2.51 14.07 1.51
CA LYS A 153 -1.83 15.36 1.70
C LYS A 153 -2.71 16.40 2.39
N ALA A 154 -4.00 16.43 2.08
CA ALA A 154 -4.93 17.38 2.66
C ALA A 154 -5.25 17.08 4.13
N ARG A 155 -5.44 15.81 4.50
CA ARG A 155 -5.75 15.37 5.87
C ARG A 155 -5.03 14.07 6.24
N LYS A 156 -3.71 14.17 6.49
CA LYS A 156 -2.76 13.06 6.74
C LYS A 156 -3.34 11.91 7.54
N THR A 157 -3.50 12.08 8.86
CA THR A 157 -3.91 11.00 9.77
C THR A 157 -5.30 10.45 9.47
N LEU A 158 -6.23 11.30 9.01
CA LEU A 158 -7.60 10.89 8.73
C LEU A 158 -7.66 9.89 7.57
N PHE A 159 -7.01 10.19 6.45
CA PHE A 159 -7.05 9.29 5.29
C PHE A 159 -6.27 7.99 5.50
N LEU A 160 -5.26 8.01 6.36
CA LEU A 160 -4.58 6.78 6.79
C LEU A 160 -5.48 5.90 7.66
N LEU A 161 -6.27 6.50 8.55
CA LEU A 161 -7.25 5.78 9.35
C LEU A 161 -8.40 5.26 8.47
N LEU A 162 -8.85 6.02 7.48
CA LEU A 162 -9.81 5.53 6.48
C LEU A 162 -9.23 4.38 5.66
N GLY A 163 -7.97 4.46 5.24
CA GLY A 163 -7.27 3.36 4.57
C GLY A 163 -7.16 2.12 5.43
N LEU A 164 -6.89 2.28 6.74
CA LEU A 164 -6.88 1.18 7.71
C LEU A 164 -8.25 0.51 7.81
N VAL A 165 -9.32 1.30 8.02
CA VAL A 165 -10.69 0.78 8.12
C VAL A 165 -11.09 0.06 6.83
N ASN A 166 -10.73 0.63 5.67
CA ASN A 166 -10.99 0.02 4.37
C ASN A 166 -10.25 -1.33 4.21
N ALA A 167 -8.97 -1.39 4.58
CA ALA A 167 -8.18 -2.60 4.55
C ALA A 167 -8.72 -3.70 5.49
N ILE A 168 -9.18 -3.33 6.69
CA ILE A 168 -9.83 -4.28 7.61
C ILE A 168 -11.15 -4.79 7.03
N GLY A 169 -12.00 -3.90 6.52
CA GLY A 169 -13.28 -4.27 5.92
C GLY A 169 -13.12 -5.21 4.72
N LEU A 170 -12.18 -4.90 3.82
CA LEU A 170 -11.82 -5.76 2.69
C LEU A 170 -11.22 -7.09 3.15
N GLY A 171 -10.37 -7.07 4.17
CA GLY A 171 -9.78 -8.28 4.75
C GLY A 171 -10.85 -9.24 5.30
N LEU A 172 -11.83 -8.71 6.02
CA LEU A 172 -12.97 -9.49 6.50
C LEU A 172 -13.81 -10.05 5.34
N TYR A 173 -14.08 -9.24 4.33
CA TYR A 173 -14.83 -9.65 3.13
C TYR A 173 -14.15 -10.82 2.38
N PHE A 174 -12.86 -10.69 2.07
CA PHE A 174 -12.11 -11.76 1.42
C PHE A 174 -11.89 -12.97 2.33
N GLY A 175 -11.82 -12.76 3.65
CA GLY A 175 -11.69 -13.84 4.63
C GLY A 175 -12.91 -14.75 4.67
N THR A 176 -14.10 -14.23 4.37
CA THR A 176 -15.32 -15.05 4.26
C THR A 176 -15.56 -15.63 2.87
N THR A 177 -14.76 -15.26 1.87
CA THR A 177 -14.96 -15.68 0.47
C THR A 177 -14.07 -16.87 0.12
N ALA A 178 -14.67 -17.99 -0.27
CA ALA A 178 -13.96 -19.22 -0.60
C ALA A 178 -12.97 -19.01 -1.78
N ASN A 179 -11.79 -19.64 -1.72
CA ASN A 179 -10.72 -19.62 -2.73
C ASN A 179 -10.03 -18.26 -2.99
N VAL A 180 -10.35 -17.21 -2.24
CA VAL A 180 -9.80 -15.85 -2.45
C VAL A 180 -9.03 -15.34 -1.22
N GLN A 181 -8.65 -16.25 -0.31
CA GLN A 181 -8.07 -15.97 1.00
C GLN A 181 -6.72 -15.23 0.95
N TYR A 182 -5.98 -15.38 -0.14
CA TYR A 182 -4.71 -14.67 -0.32
C TYR A 182 -4.92 -13.15 -0.36
N TRP A 183 -6.01 -12.66 -0.96
CA TRP A 183 -6.36 -11.23 -0.91
C TRP A 183 -6.71 -10.75 0.51
N ALA A 184 -7.27 -11.62 1.36
CA ALA A 184 -7.48 -11.31 2.77
C ALA A 184 -6.14 -11.11 3.49
N ILE A 185 -5.16 -11.98 3.25
CA ILE A 185 -3.79 -11.85 3.79
C ILE A 185 -3.17 -10.51 3.38
N LEU A 186 -3.29 -10.12 2.11
CA LEU A 186 -2.79 -8.81 1.63
C LEU A 186 -3.49 -7.64 2.33
N ALA A 187 -4.81 -7.67 2.45
CA ALA A 187 -5.61 -6.63 3.08
C ALA A 187 -5.27 -6.48 4.57
N PHE A 188 -5.21 -7.59 5.32
CA PHE A 188 -4.76 -7.58 6.72
C PHE A 188 -3.31 -7.16 6.86
N SER A 189 -2.45 -7.49 5.89
CA SER A 189 -1.06 -7.06 5.91
C SER A 189 -0.92 -5.54 5.75
N LEU A 190 -1.70 -4.96 4.84
CA LEU A 190 -1.78 -3.51 4.71
C LEU A 190 -2.33 -2.88 6.00
N ALA A 191 -3.43 -3.40 6.55
CA ALA A 191 -4.01 -2.92 7.80
C ALA A 191 -2.99 -2.96 8.95
N GLY A 192 -2.24 -4.06 9.09
CA GLY A 192 -1.18 -4.21 10.08
C GLY A 192 -0.07 -3.16 9.94
N SER A 193 0.37 -2.90 8.70
CA SER A 193 1.41 -1.91 8.42
C SER A 193 0.95 -0.47 8.71
N LEU A 194 -0.29 -0.13 8.34
CA LEU A 194 -0.90 1.17 8.64
C LEU A 194 -1.11 1.36 10.14
N ALA A 195 -1.61 0.33 10.84
CA ALA A 195 -1.74 0.34 12.30
C ALA A 195 -0.39 0.53 12.97
N GLY A 196 0.64 -0.19 12.50
CA GLY A 196 2.02 -0.08 12.99
C GLY A 196 2.57 1.34 12.84
N ILE A 197 2.36 1.99 11.69
CA ILE A 197 2.82 3.37 11.52
C ILE A 197 2.06 4.36 12.38
N LEU A 198 0.73 4.26 12.44
CA LEU A 198 -0.09 5.17 13.22
C LEU A 198 0.26 5.08 14.72
N SER A 199 0.39 3.85 15.22
CA SER A 199 0.75 3.58 16.61
C SER A 199 2.20 3.98 16.93
N TYR A 200 3.16 3.71 16.03
CA TYR A 200 4.53 4.19 16.19
C TYR A 200 4.61 5.72 16.14
N SER A 201 3.86 6.38 15.24
CA SER A 201 3.83 7.85 15.15
C SER A 201 3.35 8.48 16.45
N ARG A 202 2.32 7.88 17.08
CA ARG A 202 1.85 8.31 18.41
C ARG A 202 2.91 8.09 19.50
N TYR A 203 3.59 6.95 19.48
CA TYR A 203 4.70 6.68 20.40
C TYR A 203 5.85 7.67 20.22
N ALA A 204 6.23 7.97 18.97
CA ALA A 204 7.30 8.90 18.64
C ALA A 204 6.96 10.32 19.10
N LEU A 205 5.70 10.76 18.92
CA LEU A 205 5.22 12.04 19.44
C LEU A 205 5.38 12.13 20.96
N TYR A 206 4.92 11.11 21.69
CA TYR A 206 5.00 11.07 23.16
C TYR A 206 6.45 11.09 23.67
N ARG A 207 7.36 10.46 22.94
CA ARG A 207 8.79 10.37 23.30
C ARG A 207 9.64 11.47 22.66
N GLN A 208 9.05 12.47 22.00
CA GLN A 208 9.75 13.53 21.26
C GLN A 208 10.82 12.98 20.30
N LYS A 209 10.52 11.84 19.66
CA LYS A 209 11.37 11.19 18.65
C LYS A 209 10.96 11.67 17.26
N PRO A 210 11.86 11.53 16.26
CA PRO A 210 11.55 11.81 14.86
C PRO A 210 10.25 11.13 14.41
N LEU A 211 9.33 11.90 13.83
CA LEU A 211 8.01 11.43 13.43
C LEU A 211 8.10 10.81 12.03
N PRO A 212 7.75 9.52 11.86
CA PRO A 212 7.70 8.94 10.53
C PRO A 212 6.44 9.38 9.80
N LEU A 213 6.61 10.20 8.78
CA LEU A 213 5.60 10.37 7.75
C LEU A 213 5.68 9.17 6.80
N ILE A 214 4.52 8.70 6.36
CA ILE A 214 4.41 7.63 5.37
C ILE A 214 5.14 7.98 4.05
N GLY A 215 5.27 9.27 3.76
CA GLY A 215 5.89 9.77 2.53
C GLY A 215 5.05 9.48 1.30
N HIS A 216 5.55 9.91 0.15
CA HIS A 216 4.95 9.61 -1.15
C HIS A 216 4.93 8.10 -1.42
N THR A 217 6.02 7.41 -1.09
CA THR A 217 6.16 5.97 -1.32
C THR A 217 5.04 5.17 -0.65
N GLY A 218 4.85 5.34 0.66
CA GLY A 218 3.87 4.55 1.39
C GLY A 218 2.42 4.88 1.02
N ILE A 219 2.15 6.13 0.63
CA ILE A 219 0.83 6.54 0.16
C ILE A 219 0.47 5.83 -1.15
N TYR A 220 1.39 5.79 -2.12
CA TYR A 220 1.11 5.11 -3.40
C TYR A 220 1.05 3.60 -3.25
N ILE A 221 1.89 3.01 -2.40
CA ILE A 221 1.81 1.58 -2.04
C ILE A 221 0.44 1.24 -1.45
N SER A 222 -0.01 2.01 -0.46
CA SER A 222 -1.31 1.79 0.17
C SER A 222 -2.45 1.95 -0.83
N ALA A 223 -2.39 2.99 -1.67
CA ALA A 223 -3.39 3.25 -2.67
C ALA A 223 -3.45 2.16 -3.75
N LEU A 224 -2.30 1.66 -4.21
CA LEU A 224 -2.25 0.56 -5.18
C LEU A 224 -2.88 -0.70 -4.60
N ILE A 225 -2.50 -1.08 -3.37
CA ILE A 225 -3.07 -2.27 -2.72
C ILE A 225 -4.58 -2.13 -2.56
N LEU A 226 -5.07 -0.99 -2.04
CA LEU A 226 -6.51 -0.75 -1.88
C LEU A 226 -7.24 -0.77 -3.23
N ALA A 227 -6.70 -0.12 -4.27
CA ALA A 227 -7.29 -0.13 -5.60
C ALA A 227 -7.38 -1.55 -6.18
N THR A 228 -6.32 -2.34 -6.05
CA THR A 228 -6.29 -3.74 -6.49
C THR A 228 -7.30 -4.59 -5.72
N LEU A 229 -7.42 -4.41 -4.40
CA LEU A 229 -8.42 -5.11 -3.61
C LEU A 229 -9.84 -4.74 -4.05
N TRP A 230 -10.13 -3.45 -4.27
CA TRP A 230 -11.43 -3.02 -4.78
C TRP A 230 -11.74 -3.59 -6.17
N LEU A 231 -10.77 -3.63 -7.09
CA LEU A 231 -10.96 -4.29 -8.38
C LEU A 231 -11.30 -5.77 -8.22
N ASN A 232 -10.63 -6.49 -7.32
CA ASN A 232 -10.96 -7.89 -7.06
C ASN A 232 -12.35 -8.08 -6.42
N VAL A 233 -12.80 -7.14 -5.59
CA VAL A 233 -14.21 -7.15 -5.13
C VAL A 233 -15.16 -7.04 -6.32
N LEU A 234 -14.87 -6.16 -7.27
CA LEU A 234 -15.71 -5.99 -8.45
C LEU A 234 -15.65 -7.21 -9.40
N PHE A 235 -14.50 -7.87 -9.54
CA PHE A 235 -14.40 -9.10 -10.34
C PHE A 235 -15.20 -10.27 -9.74
N LEU A 236 -15.30 -10.34 -8.41
CA LEU A 236 -16.12 -11.35 -7.73
C LEU A 236 -17.62 -11.04 -7.81
N ASN A 237 -17.97 -9.77 -7.99
CA ASN A 237 -19.36 -9.30 -8.11
C ASN A 237 -19.51 -8.51 -9.41
N PRO A 238 -19.37 -9.17 -10.57
CA PRO A 238 -19.38 -8.50 -11.85
C PRO A 238 -20.69 -7.72 -12.04
N ILE A 239 -20.55 -6.47 -12.45
CA ILE A 239 -21.67 -5.58 -12.73
C ILE A 239 -22.04 -5.81 -14.20
N PHE A 240 -23.01 -6.70 -14.43
CA PHE A 240 -23.52 -7.21 -15.71
C PHE A 240 -22.63 -8.22 -16.45
#